data_AF-A0A820QWC7-F1
#
_entry.id   AF-A0A820QWC7-F1
#
_cell.length_a   1.000
_cell.length_b   1.000
_cell.length_c   1.000
_cell.angle_alpha   90.00
_cell.angle_beta   90.00
_cell.angle_gamma   90.00
#
_symmetry.space_group_name_H-M   'P 1'
#
loop_
_entity.id
_entity.type
_entity.pdbx_description
1 polymer ?
#
loop_
_entity_poly.entity_id
_entity_poly.type
_entity_poly.pdbx_seq_one_letter_code
_entity_poly.pdbx_strand_id
1 'polypeptide(L)'
;MTLLYLLNEATVLTQADQTVTISMFGPILLNLLSNLELERKKSERVYLMCDALISSLKTRFGGFYKHFSIEIDNCKVKINTNANTSCLYDDPLFLMSAVVDGRFKFQWINECTLLSDLTKTDIISTIKQCLIKASIKLNS
;
A
#
# COMPACT_ATOMS: atom_id res chain seq x y z
N MET A 1 17.62 1.91 -11.54
CA MET A 1 16.38 2.70 -11.61
C MET A 1 16.43 3.72 -10.49
N THR A 2 16.15 5.02 -10.74
CA THR A 2 16.29 6.09 -9.73
C THR A 2 14.96 6.41 -9.05
N LEU A 3 14.97 6.87 -7.80
CA LEU A 3 13.77 7.27 -7.05
C LEU A 3 12.92 8.31 -7.81
N LEU A 4 13.58 9.26 -8.48
CA LEU A 4 12.92 10.28 -9.29
C LEU A 4 12.12 9.67 -10.46
N TYR A 5 12.62 8.58 -11.05
CA TYR A 5 11.92 7.85 -12.10
C TYR A 5 10.66 7.17 -11.54
N LEU A 6 10.73 6.55 -10.35
CA LEU A 6 9.57 5.95 -9.68
C LEU A 6 8.51 6.99 -9.29
N LEU A 7 8.96 8.17 -8.81
CA LEU A 7 8.06 9.28 -8.49
C LEU A 7 7.42 9.88 -9.75
N ASN A 8 8.19 9.99 -10.83
CA ASN A 8 7.67 10.43 -12.12
C ASN A 8 6.68 9.41 -12.69
N GLU A 9 6.97 8.12 -12.62
CA GLU A 9 6.06 7.05 -13.04
C GLU A 9 4.77 7.05 -12.21
N ALA A 10 4.86 7.18 -10.88
CA ALA A 10 3.70 7.33 -10.01
C ALA A 10 2.88 8.59 -10.30
N THR A 11 3.54 9.69 -10.70
CA THR A 11 2.87 10.95 -11.09
C THR A 11 2.19 10.80 -12.45
N VAL A 12 2.85 10.18 -13.42
CA VAL A 12 2.31 9.92 -14.76
C VAL A 12 1.12 8.96 -14.69
N LEU A 13 1.22 7.88 -13.89
CA LEU A 13 0.12 6.96 -13.63
C LEU A 13 -1.09 7.63 -12.96
N THR A 14 -0.90 8.74 -12.25
CA THR A 14 -1.98 9.44 -11.55
C THR A 14 -2.53 10.66 -12.31
N GLN A 15 -1.92 11.12 -13.41
CA GLN A 15 -2.27 12.40 -14.06
C GLN A 15 -2.87 12.36 -15.47
N ALA A 16 -2.89 11.26 -16.25
CA ALA A 16 -3.58 11.31 -17.55
C ALA A 16 -4.03 9.93 -18.07
N ASP A 17 -5.31 9.84 -18.44
CA ASP A 17 -5.95 8.81 -19.29
C ASP A 17 -5.93 7.33 -18.90
N GLN A 18 -5.18 6.92 -17.87
CA GLN A 18 -5.34 5.60 -17.26
C GLN A 18 -6.07 5.77 -15.94
N THR A 19 -7.36 5.43 -15.89
CA THR A 19 -8.11 5.36 -14.64
C THR A 19 -7.28 4.50 -13.68
N VAL A 20 -6.72 5.08 -12.61
CA VAL A 20 -6.04 4.32 -11.56
C VAL A 20 -7.10 3.40 -10.97
N THR A 21 -7.14 2.16 -11.45
CA THR A 21 -8.13 1.20 -11.00
C THR A 21 -7.81 0.90 -9.54
N ILE A 22 -8.84 0.75 -8.72
CA ILE A 22 -8.68 0.41 -7.30
C ILE A 22 -7.78 -0.83 -7.10
N SER A 23 -7.71 -1.73 -8.09
CA SER A 23 -6.81 -2.87 -8.13
C SER A 23 -5.31 -2.55 -8.20
N MET A 24 -4.92 -1.37 -8.71
CA MET A 24 -3.52 -0.93 -8.73
C MET A 24 -3.07 -0.33 -7.39
N PHE A 25 -4.02 0.10 -6.56
CA PHE A 25 -3.74 0.85 -5.33
C PHE A 25 -2.80 0.09 -4.38
N GLY A 26 -3.18 -1.14 -4.02
CA GLY A 26 -2.39 -1.95 -3.09
C GLY A 26 -0.98 -2.27 -3.59
N PRO A 27 -0.83 -2.81 -4.82
CA PRO A 27 0.47 -3.05 -5.44
C PRO A 27 1.37 -1.82 -5.47
N ILE A 28 0.84 -0.66 -5.90
CA ILE A 28 1.62 0.58 -6.04
C ILE A 28 2.09 1.07 -4.67
N LEU A 29 1.21 1.15 -3.68
CA LEU A 29 1.57 1.66 -2.35
C LEU A 29 2.61 0.78 -1.67
N LEU A 30 2.41 -0.53 -1.70
CA LEU A 30 3.31 -1.46 -1.04
C LEU A 30 4.69 -1.46 -1.71
N ASN A 31 4.73 -1.40 -3.04
CA ASN A 31 5.98 -1.29 -3.80
C ASN A 31 6.69 0.05 -3.56
N LEU A 32 5.95 1.16 -3.52
CA LEU A 32 6.52 2.48 -3.24
C LEU A 32 7.14 2.53 -1.84
N LEU A 33 6.45 2.01 -0.83
CA LEU A 33 6.98 1.92 0.53
C LEU A 33 8.25 1.06 0.57
N SER A 34 8.24 -0.10 -0.12
CA SER A 34 9.40 -0.99 -0.20
C SER A 34 10.61 -0.29 -0.82
N ASN A 35 10.43 0.39 -1.94
CA ASN A 35 11.50 1.10 -2.61
C ASN A 35 12.05 2.26 -1.77
N LEU A 36 11.18 3.01 -1.08
CA LEU A 36 11.62 4.08 -0.18
C LEU A 36 12.42 3.54 1.01
N GLU A 37 11.99 2.43 1.60
CA GLU A 37 12.73 1.75 2.68
C GLU A 37 14.09 1.22 2.23
N LEU A 38 14.18 0.69 1.01
CA LEU A 38 15.43 0.24 0.42
C LEU A 38 16.37 1.42 0.13
N GLU A 39 15.88 2.50 -0.48
CA GLU A 39 16.69 3.67 -0.80
C GLU A 39 17.13 4.43 0.46
N ARG A 40 16.27 4.50 1.48
CA ARG A 40 16.61 5.04 2.81
C ARG A 40 17.84 4.34 3.39
N LYS A 41 17.94 3.02 3.27
CA LYS A 41 19.07 2.22 3.77
C LYS A 41 20.33 2.35 2.93
N LYS A 42 20.21 2.64 1.63
CA LYS A 42 21.34 2.68 0.69
C LYS A 42 22.08 4.00 0.66
N SER A 43 21.40 5.12 0.92
CA SER A 43 21.98 6.45 0.65
C SER A 43 21.63 7.47 1.73
N GLU A 44 22.66 7.89 2.46
CA GLU A 44 22.57 8.96 3.47
C GLU A 44 22.10 10.29 2.89
N ARG A 45 22.37 10.54 1.60
CA ARG A 45 22.01 11.80 0.92
C ARG A 45 20.52 11.99 0.72
N VAL A 46 19.77 10.89 0.59
CA VAL A 46 18.32 10.91 0.39
C VAL A 46 17.56 10.41 1.61
N TYR A 47 18.26 10.09 2.71
CA TYR A 47 17.69 9.56 3.94
C TYR A 47 16.53 10.42 4.45
N LEU A 48 16.76 11.72 4.64
CA LEU A 48 15.74 12.66 5.16
C LEU A 48 14.53 12.79 4.21
N MET A 49 14.76 12.74 2.91
CA MET A 49 13.70 12.77 1.92
C MET A 49 12.87 11.49 1.96
N CYS A 50 13.52 10.33 2.06
CA CYS A 50 12.85 9.03 2.16
C CYS A 50 12.03 8.95 3.46
N ASP A 51 12.58 9.40 4.60
CA ASP A 51 11.85 9.46 5.87
C ASP A 51 10.62 10.35 5.78
N ALA A 52 10.75 11.55 5.18
CA ALA A 52 9.61 12.44 4.99
C ALA A 52 8.51 11.81 4.10
N LEU A 53 8.91 11.10 3.02
CA LEU A 53 7.98 10.42 2.12
C LEU A 53 7.32 9.21 2.78
N ILE A 54 8.09 8.37 3.48
CA ILE A 54 7.58 7.22 4.23
C ILE A 54 6.58 7.70 5.29
N SER A 55 6.94 8.73 6.06
CA SER A 55 6.06 9.35 7.05
C SER A 55 4.76 9.87 6.42
N SER A 56 4.86 10.55 5.27
CA SER A 56 3.70 11.04 4.53
C SER A 56 2.78 9.90 4.06
N LEU A 57 3.37 8.82 3.53
CA LEU A 57 2.63 7.63 3.10
C LEU A 57 1.93 6.95 4.27
N LYS A 58 2.64 6.69 5.37
CA LYS A 58 2.08 6.06 6.57
C LYS A 58 0.97 6.90 7.20
N THR A 59 1.12 8.22 7.21
CA THR A 59 0.09 9.13 7.73
C THR A 59 -1.17 9.13 6.85
N ARG A 60 -1.01 9.14 5.52
CA ARG A 60 -2.13 9.22 4.57
C ARG A 60 -2.86 7.89 4.41
N PHE A 61 -2.11 6.80 4.30
CA PHE A 61 -2.59 5.46 3.96
C PHE A 61 -2.43 4.48 5.12
N GLY A 62 -2.36 4.98 6.36
CA GLY A 62 -2.14 4.17 7.56
C GLY A 62 -3.15 3.02 7.69
N GLY A 63 -4.44 3.26 7.38
CA GLY A 63 -5.47 2.20 7.36
C GLY A 63 -5.09 1.03 6.44
N PHE A 64 -4.54 1.31 5.27
CA PHE A 64 -4.09 0.26 4.35
C PHE A 64 -2.93 -0.54 4.93
N TYR A 65 -1.93 0.15 5.51
CA TYR A 65 -0.74 -0.50 6.07
C TYR A 65 -1.01 -1.33 7.34
N LYS A 66 -2.10 -1.06 8.07
CA LYS A 66 -2.52 -1.89 9.22
C LYS A 66 -2.74 -3.35 8.84
N HIS A 67 -3.25 -3.61 7.62
CA HIS A 67 -3.46 -4.96 7.11
C HIS A 67 -2.17 -5.77 6.98
N PHE A 68 -1.02 -5.10 6.95
CA PHE A 68 0.29 -5.71 6.81
C PHE A 68 1.09 -5.73 8.11
N SER A 69 0.49 -5.31 9.24
CA SER A 69 1.19 -5.11 10.52
C SER A 69 2.42 -4.22 10.39
N ILE A 70 2.42 -3.30 9.42
CA ILE A 70 3.50 -2.34 9.22
C ILE A 70 3.35 -1.24 10.25
N GLU A 71 4.40 -0.99 11.03
CA GLU A 71 4.42 0.06 12.04
C GLU A 71 4.11 1.42 11.40
N ILE A 72 2.98 2.00 11.80
CA ILE A 72 2.66 3.39 11.52
C ILE A 72 3.52 4.19 12.49
N ASP A 73 4.41 5.04 11.94
CA ASP A 73 5.16 5.93 12.80
C ASP A 73 4.16 6.76 13.59
N ASN A 74 4.32 6.80 14.92
CA ASN A 74 3.70 7.80 15.79
C ASN A 74 4.34 9.17 15.48
N CYS A 75 4.35 9.56 14.21
CA CYS A 75 4.69 10.90 13.82
C CYS A 75 3.68 11.79 14.52
N LYS A 76 4.17 12.54 15.50
CA LYS A 76 3.50 13.69 16.13
C LYS A 76 3.26 14.82 15.12
N VAL A 77 2.98 14.50 13.86
CA VAL A 77 2.29 15.41 12.97
C VAL A 77 0.95 15.58 13.63
N LYS A 78 0.70 16.76 14.21
CA LYS A 78 -0.61 17.16 14.71
C LYS A 78 -1.61 16.78 13.63
N ILE A 79 -2.32 15.67 13.85
CA ILE A 79 -3.42 15.25 13.01
C ILE A 79 -4.40 16.39 13.15
N ASN A 80 -4.43 17.27 12.16
CA ASN A 80 -5.46 18.28 12.09
C ASN A 80 -6.75 17.47 12.06
N THR A 81 -7.55 17.58 13.11
CA THR A 81 -8.70 16.74 13.49
C THR A 81 -9.86 16.77 12.49
N ASN A 82 -9.60 17.22 11.26
CA ASN A 82 -10.54 17.32 10.15
C ASN A 82 -10.25 16.32 9.02
N ALA A 83 -9.19 15.50 9.11
CA ALA A 83 -8.81 14.53 8.06
C ALA A 83 -8.97 13.08 8.52
N ASN A 84 -10.21 12.57 8.46
CA ASN A 84 -10.57 11.15 8.59
C ASN A 84 -10.00 10.24 7.46
N THR A 85 -9.00 10.71 6.71
CA THR A 85 -8.53 10.04 5.49
C THR A 85 -7.83 8.71 5.76
N SER A 86 -7.17 8.56 6.92
CA SER A 86 -6.53 7.28 7.27
C SER A 86 -7.55 6.14 7.44
N CYS A 87 -8.77 6.43 7.89
CA CYS A 87 -9.81 5.41 8.06
C CYS A 87 -10.42 4.98 6.72
N LEU A 88 -10.37 5.84 5.70
CA LEU A 88 -10.90 5.52 4.37
C LEU A 88 -10.16 4.33 3.74
N TYR A 89 -8.84 4.24 3.97
CA TYR A 89 -8.00 3.19 3.39
C TYR A 89 -7.92 1.91 4.21
N ASP A 90 -8.67 1.82 5.30
CA ASP A 90 -8.78 0.61 6.12
C ASP A 90 -9.73 -0.44 5.49
N ASP A 91 -10.48 -0.06 4.45
CA ASP A 91 -11.40 -0.96 3.78
C ASP A 91 -10.66 -2.14 3.10
N PRO A 92 -11.02 -3.40 3.41
CA PRO A 92 -10.45 -4.59 2.76
C PRO A 92 -10.59 -4.60 1.23
N LEU A 93 -11.48 -3.79 0.65
CA LEU A 93 -11.62 -3.60 -0.79
C LEU A 93 -10.30 -3.22 -1.47
N PHE A 94 -9.44 -2.44 -0.81
CA PHE A 94 -8.13 -2.05 -1.33
C PHE A 94 -7.15 -3.23 -1.41
N LEU A 95 -7.37 -4.29 -0.64
CA LEU A 95 -6.61 -5.55 -0.76
C LEU A 95 -7.25 -6.48 -1.80
N MET A 96 -8.57 -6.65 -1.72
CA MET A 96 -9.31 -7.61 -2.54
C MET A 96 -9.27 -7.24 -4.02
N SER A 97 -9.41 -5.95 -4.34
CA SER A 97 -9.46 -5.46 -5.72
C SER A 97 -8.23 -5.85 -6.54
N ALA A 98 -7.05 -5.80 -5.94
CA ALA A 98 -5.81 -6.24 -6.59
C ALA A 98 -5.81 -7.74 -6.87
N VAL A 99 -6.37 -8.56 -5.96
CA VAL A 99 -6.41 -10.02 -6.11
C VAL A 99 -7.40 -10.47 -7.18
N VAL A 100 -8.52 -9.77 -7.33
CA VAL A 100 -9.53 -10.07 -8.36
C VAL A 100 -9.05 -9.65 -9.75
N ASP A 101 -8.11 -8.71 -9.84
CA ASP A 101 -7.49 -8.30 -11.09
C ASP A 101 -6.48 -9.35 -11.57
N GLY A 102 -6.72 -9.90 -12.76
CA GLY A 102 -5.89 -10.96 -13.35
C GLY A 102 -4.42 -10.55 -13.58
N ARG A 103 -4.11 -9.25 -13.58
CA ARG A 103 -2.75 -8.71 -13.73
C ARG A 103 -1.92 -8.87 -12.46
N PHE A 104 -2.53 -8.77 -11.27
CA PHE A 104 -1.79 -8.76 -10.00
C PHE A 104 -1.99 -10.06 -9.21
N LYS A 105 -3.23 -10.55 -9.08
CA LYS A 105 -3.56 -11.70 -8.23
C LYS A 105 -2.90 -11.56 -6.84
N PHE A 106 -2.26 -12.61 -6.34
CA PHE A 106 -1.48 -12.57 -5.09
C PHE A 106 0.02 -12.23 -5.31
N GLN A 107 0.45 -12.04 -6.55
CA GLN A 107 1.87 -11.89 -6.89
C GLN A 107 2.50 -10.66 -6.21
N TRP A 108 1.78 -9.53 -6.18
CA TRP A 108 2.25 -8.29 -5.55
C TRP A 108 2.51 -8.41 -4.04
N ILE A 109 1.82 -9.33 -3.34
CA ILE A 109 2.09 -9.64 -1.92
C ILE A 109 3.33 -10.53 -1.81
N ASN A 110 3.42 -11.55 -2.67
CA ASN A 110 4.51 -12.52 -2.66
C ASN A 110 5.87 -11.87 -2.98
N GLU A 111 5.88 -10.94 -3.92
CA GLU A 111 7.08 -10.22 -4.37
C GLU A 111 7.49 -9.08 -3.43
N CYS A 112 6.63 -8.69 -2.49
CA CYS A 112 6.97 -7.63 -1.55
C CYS A 112 8.01 -8.12 -0.53
N THR A 113 9.18 -7.50 -0.56
CA THR A 113 10.32 -7.79 0.32
C THR A 113 10.19 -7.20 1.72
N LEU A 114 9.25 -6.26 1.95
CA LEU A 114 8.97 -5.72 3.28
C LEU A 114 8.22 -6.69 4.18
N LEU A 115 7.52 -7.66 3.60
CA LEU A 115 6.66 -8.57 4.34
C LEU A 115 7.41 -9.86 4.66
N SER A 116 7.30 -10.32 5.90
CA SER A 116 7.72 -11.67 6.27
C SER A 116 6.82 -12.72 5.60
N ASP A 117 7.33 -13.95 5.42
CA ASP A 117 6.52 -15.03 4.84
C ASP A 117 5.28 -15.37 5.68
N LEU A 118 5.39 -15.20 7.02
CA LEU A 118 4.26 -15.32 7.93
C LEU A 118 3.19 -14.26 7.61
N THR A 119 3.61 -12.98 7.54
CA THR A 119 2.72 -11.86 7.20
C THR A 119 2.06 -12.06 5.84
N LYS A 120 2.81 -12.50 4.82
CA LYS A 120 2.26 -12.81 3.49
C LYS A 120 1.17 -13.87 3.57
N THR A 121 1.42 -14.95 4.31
CA THR A 121 0.47 -16.05 4.50
C THR A 121 -0.81 -15.57 5.18
N ASP A 122 -0.68 -14.76 6.24
CA ASP A 122 -1.81 -14.22 7.01
C ASP A 122 -2.68 -13.28 6.16
N ILE A 123 -2.07 -12.39 5.37
CA ILE A 123 -2.79 -11.49 4.47
C ILE A 123 -3.52 -12.28 3.39
N ILE A 124 -2.85 -13.25 2.76
CA ILE A 124 -3.46 -14.08 1.72
C ILE A 124 -4.67 -14.84 2.29
N SER A 125 -4.54 -15.38 3.51
CA SER A 125 -5.65 -16.03 4.22
C SER A 125 -6.81 -15.06 4.46
N THR A 126 -6.51 -13.86 4.98
CA THR A 126 -7.49 -12.80 5.22
C THR A 126 -8.24 -12.42 3.94
N ILE A 127 -7.53 -12.19 2.83
CA ILE A 127 -8.15 -11.83 1.56
C ILE A 127 -9.06 -12.95 1.05
N LYS A 128 -8.62 -14.22 1.13
CA LYS A 128 -9.45 -15.37 0.74
C LYS A 128 -10.75 -15.41 1.55
N GLN A 129 -10.68 -15.20 2.86
CA GLN A 129 -11.87 -15.15 3.72
C GLN A 129 -12.81 -13.99 3.34
N CYS A 130 -12.26 -12.81 3.05
CA CYS A 130 -13.05 -11.66 2.62
C CYS A 130 -13.76 -11.94 1.28
N LEU A 131 -13.08 -12.55 0.31
CA LEU A 131 -13.67 -12.95 -0.97
C LEU A 131 -14.79 -13.98 -0.80
N ILE A 132 -14.62 -14.98 0.08
CA ILE A 132 -15.67 -15.96 0.39
C ILE A 132 -16.88 -15.28 1.03
N LYS A 133 -16.68 -14.36 1.98
CA LYS A 133 -17.78 -13.61 2.60
C LYS A 133 -18.53 -12.75 1.57
N ALA A 134 -17.80 -12.11 0.66
CA ALA A 134 -18.38 -11.30 -0.41
C ALA A 134 -19.21 -12.16 -1.39
N SER A 135 -18.75 -13.36 -1.73
CA SER A 135 -19.48 -14.26 -2.62
C SER A 135 -20.75 -14.83 -1.99
N ILE A 136 -20.74 -15.14 -0.69
CA ILE A 136 -21.95 -15.58 0.04
C ILE A 136 -23.02 -14.48 0.04
N LYS A 137 -22.63 -13.23 0.29
CA LYS A 137 -23.56 -12.09 0.37
C LYS A 137 -24.21 -11.73 -0.98
N LEU A 138 -23.58 -12.10 -2.10
CA LEU A 138 -24.16 -11.91 -3.44
C LEU A 138 -25.20 -12.99 -3.79
N ASN A 139 -25.19 -14.14 -3.09
CA ASN A 139 -26.07 -15.27 -3.34
C ASN A 139 -27.26 -15.36 -2.36
N SER A 140 -27.40 -14.37 -1.47
CA SER A 140 -28.48 -14.24 -0.48
C SER A 140 -29.41 -13.08 -0.83
#